data_AF-A0A3B0U080-F1
#
_entry.id   AF-A0A3B0U080-F1
#
_cell.length_a   1.000
_cell.length_b   1.000
_cell.length_c   1.000
_cell.angle_alpha   90.00
_cell.angle_beta   90.00
_cell.angle_gamma   90.00
#
_symmetry.space_group_name_H-M   'P 1'
#
loop_
_entity.id
_entity.type
_entity.pdbx_description
1 polymer ?
#
loop_
_entity_poly.entity_id
_entity_poly.type
_entity_poly.pdbx_seq_one_letter_code
_entity_poly.pdbx_strand_id
1 'polypeptide(L)'
;MFQSARLKMPALDYVSIIQSLYKDRVAMLLGTTATAVAAVAAGVQSSSIILFVYAGLFLLAGLWRYREAIAFDREQIGPEDAKKAEHWEFRATLSGSLVAILYGSWTFYSLVFIGDGFATLASVSVSIAALVGIYARNFGLDRLVTLQS
;
A
#
# COMPACT_ATOMS: atom_id res chain seq x y z
N MET A 1 10.19 18.03 -10.30
CA MET A 1 9.73 16.65 -10.56
C MET A 1 8.84 16.08 -9.44
N PHE A 2 8.81 16.64 -8.21
CA PHE A 2 7.85 16.28 -7.14
C PHE A 2 6.68 17.28 -6.97
N GLN A 3 6.31 18.02 -8.03
CA GLN A 3 5.21 18.98 -7.97
C GLN A 3 3.87 18.25 -7.97
N SER A 4 2.91 18.70 -7.15
CA SER A 4 1.58 18.11 -7.10
C SER A 4 0.87 18.23 -8.45
N ALA A 5 0.14 17.18 -8.85
CA ALA A 5 -0.68 17.14 -10.07
C ALA A 5 -1.71 18.28 -10.13
N ARG A 6 -2.06 18.87 -8.98
CA ARG A 6 -2.89 20.08 -8.86
C ARG A 6 -2.44 21.24 -9.77
N LEU A 7 -1.14 21.36 -10.04
CA LEU A 7 -0.61 22.45 -10.89
C LEU A 7 -0.82 22.20 -12.39
N LYS A 8 -1.18 20.98 -12.79
CA LYS A 8 -1.30 20.54 -14.19
C LYS A 8 -2.75 20.19 -14.58
N MET A 9 -3.68 20.13 -13.62
CA MET A 9 -5.05 19.65 -13.83
C MET A 9 -6.09 20.54 -13.11
N PRO A 10 -7.34 20.60 -13.59
CA PRO A 10 -8.44 21.25 -12.87
C PRO A 10 -8.59 20.69 -11.46
N ALA A 11 -8.93 21.57 -10.49
CA ALA A 11 -9.07 21.18 -9.08
C ALA A 11 -10.07 20.04 -8.86
N LEU A 12 -11.17 20.07 -9.62
CA LEU A 12 -12.21 19.04 -9.59
C LEU A 12 -11.66 17.65 -9.92
N ASP A 13 -10.90 17.54 -11.02
CA ASP A 13 -10.33 16.29 -11.49
C ASP A 13 -9.28 15.77 -10.51
N TYR A 14 -8.43 16.67 -10.01
CA TYR A 14 -7.43 16.33 -8.99
C TYR A 14 -8.06 15.78 -7.71
N VAL A 15 -9.08 16.46 -7.16
CA VAL A 15 -9.77 16.01 -5.94
C VAL A 15 -10.46 14.67 -6.17
N SER A 16 -11.09 14.46 -7.33
CA SER A 16 -11.73 13.19 -7.71
C SER A 16 -10.73 12.03 -7.73
N ILE A 17 -9.52 12.25 -8.27
CA ILE A 17 -8.44 11.26 -8.24
C ILE A 17 -8.09 10.88 -6.79
N ILE A 18 -7.88 11.87 -5.92
CA ILE A 18 -7.54 11.60 -4.51
C ILE A 18 -8.69 10.87 -3.79
N GLN A 19 -9.95 11.20 -4.07
CA GLN A 19 -11.11 10.48 -3.52
C GLN A 19 -11.13 9.01 -3.96
N SER A 20 -10.80 8.73 -5.24
CA SER A 20 -10.78 7.35 -5.76
C SER A 20 -9.77 6.46 -5.03
N LEU A 21 -8.66 7.03 -4.54
CA LEU A 21 -7.60 6.31 -3.83
C LEU A 21 -8.07 5.68 -2.51
N TYR A 22 -9.00 6.33 -1.82
CA TYR A 22 -9.49 5.92 -0.51
C TYR A 22 -10.82 5.14 -0.58
N LYS A 23 -11.46 5.07 -1.75
CA LYS A 23 -12.80 4.48 -1.95
C LYS A 23 -12.87 3.01 -1.56
N ASP A 24 -11.91 2.19 -1.98
CA ASP A 24 -11.94 0.72 -1.83
C ASP A 24 -11.13 0.21 -0.63
N ARG A 25 -11.37 0.80 0.56
CA ARG A 25 -10.65 0.44 1.80
C ARG A 25 -10.80 -1.03 2.22
N VAL A 26 -11.95 -1.66 1.95
CA VAL A 26 -12.23 -3.05 2.35
C VAL A 26 -11.39 -4.01 1.53
N ALA A 27 -11.33 -3.81 0.21
CA ALA A 27 -10.49 -4.62 -0.67
C ALA A 27 -8.99 -4.48 -0.31
N MET A 28 -8.56 -3.30 0.13
CA MET A 28 -7.20 -3.09 0.62
C MET A 28 -6.91 -3.85 1.92
N LEU A 29 -7.85 -3.85 2.88
CA LEU A 29 -7.74 -4.60 4.12
C LEU A 29 -7.73 -6.11 3.88
N LEU A 30 -8.61 -6.60 3.00
CA LEU A 30 -8.66 -8.03 2.64
C LEU A 30 -7.37 -8.47 1.96
N GLY A 31 -6.84 -7.67 1.02
CA GLY A 31 -5.58 -7.97 0.35
C GLY A 31 -4.40 -8.05 1.35
N THR A 32 -4.28 -7.09 2.26
CA THR A 32 -3.23 -7.11 3.30
C THR A 32 -3.40 -8.24 4.31
N THR A 33 -4.64 -8.61 4.63
CA THR A 33 -4.94 -9.76 5.49
C THR A 33 -4.55 -11.07 4.81
N ALA A 34 -4.86 -11.23 3.53
CA ALA A 34 -4.43 -12.40 2.75
C ALA A 34 -2.91 -12.53 2.71
N THR A 35 -2.19 -11.41 2.54
CA THR A 35 -0.71 -11.37 2.65
C THR A 35 -0.23 -11.83 4.01
N ALA A 36 -0.85 -11.36 5.11
CA ALA A 36 -0.49 -11.80 6.45
C ALA A 36 -0.68 -13.31 6.63
N VAL A 37 -1.76 -13.89 6.11
CA VAL A 37 -2.00 -15.33 6.12
C VAL A 37 -0.90 -16.08 5.36
N ALA A 38 -0.48 -15.58 4.19
CA ALA A 38 0.62 -16.16 3.44
C ALA A 38 1.95 -16.10 4.21
N ALA A 39 2.24 -15.00 4.89
CA ALA A 39 3.42 -14.86 5.75
C ALA A 39 3.38 -15.82 6.95
N VAL A 40 2.21 -16.02 7.58
CA VAL A 40 2.03 -17.03 8.64
C VAL A 40 2.27 -18.44 8.10
N ALA A 41 1.68 -18.79 6.95
CA ALA A 41 1.88 -20.10 6.34
C ALA A 41 3.37 -20.35 6.05
N ALA A 42 4.08 -19.33 5.55
CA ALA A 42 5.52 -19.41 5.31
C ALA A 42 6.30 -19.58 6.62
N GLY A 43 5.89 -18.88 7.70
CA GLY A 43 6.49 -19.01 9.03
C GLY A 43 6.31 -20.40 9.65
N VAL A 44 5.13 -21.00 9.50
CA VAL A 44 4.86 -22.37 9.95
C VAL A 44 5.72 -23.36 9.18
N GLN A 45 5.79 -23.24 7.85
CA GLN A 45 6.54 -24.17 7.00
C GLN A 45 8.06 -24.11 7.25
N SER A 46 8.60 -22.90 7.41
CA SER A 46 10.05 -22.67 7.62
C SER A 46 10.48 -22.69 9.08
N SER A 47 9.54 -22.86 10.02
CA SER A 47 9.79 -22.77 11.47
C SER A 47 10.49 -21.47 11.90
N SER A 48 10.29 -20.37 11.16
CA SER A 48 10.93 -19.09 11.42
C SER A 48 10.00 -18.10 12.11
N ILE A 49 10.37 -17.69 13.32
CA ILE A 49 9.62 -16.70 14.11
C ILE A 49 9.53 -15.34 13.40
N ILE A 50 10.51 -14.99 12.58
CA ILE A 50 10.61 -13.68 11.93
C ILE A 50 9.50 -13.49 10.88
N LEU A 51 9.04 -14.57 10.24
CA LEU A 51 7.93 -14.48 9.29
C LEU A 51 6.58 -14.18 9.96
N PHE A 52 6.40 -14.57 11.23
CA PHE A 52 5.25 -14.15 12.02
C PHE A 52 5.31 -12.67 12.37
N VAL A 53 6.51 -12.10 12.55
CA VAL A 53 6.69 -10.65 12.73
C VAL A 53 6.24 -9.92 11.48
N TYR A 54 6.63 -10.38 10.28
CA TYR A 54 6.14 -9.81 9.02
C TYR A 54 4.62 -9.90 8.88
N ALA A 55 4.00 -11.02 9.25
CA ALA A 55 2.55 -11.14 9.26
C ALA A 55 1.90 -10.07 10.16
N GLY A 56 2.43 -9.86 11.37
CA GLY A 56 1.99 -8.79 12.27
C GLY A 56 2.14 -7.40 11.65
N LEU A 57 3.27 -7.12 11.01
CA LEU A 57 3.52 -5.85 10.33
C LEU A 57 2.53 -5.61 9.18
N PHE A 58 2.18 -6.63 8.40
CA PHE A 58 1.17 -6.50 7.33
C PHE A 58 -0.21 -6.17 7.88
N LEU A 59 -0.62 -6.80 8.99
CA LEU A 59 -1.89 -6.48 9.65
C LEU A 59 -1.90 -5.05 10.19
N LEU A 60 -0.82 -4.62 10.84
CA LEU A 60 -0.69 -3.25 11.33
C LEU A 60 -0.74 -2.23 10.18
N ALA A 61 -0.08 -2.51 9.06
CA ALA A 61 -0.11 -1.67 7.88
C ALA A 61 -1.52 -1.61 7.25
N GLY A 62 -2.22 -2.74 7.17
CA GLY A 62 -3.61 -2.81 6.70
C GLY A 62 -4.55 -1.98 7.59
N LEU A 63 -4.44 -2.13 8.92
CA LEU A 63 -5.23 -1.37 9.89
C LEU A 63 -4.92 0.12 9.85
N TRP A 64 -3.64 0.50 9.74
CA TRP A 64 -3.25 1.91 9.57
C TRP A 64 -3.95 2.47 8.34
N ARG A 65 -3.76 1.87 7.16
CA ARG A 65 -4.34 2.40 5.92
C ARG A 65 -5.87 2.41 5.94
N TYR A 66 -6.50 1.46 6.61
CA TYR A 66 -7.94 1.46 6.83
C TYR A 66 -8.40 2.66 7.68
N ARG A 67 -7.69 2.94 8.79
CA ARG A 67 -7.94 4.13 9.63
C ARG A 67 -7.69 5.43 8.88
N GLU A 68 -6.67 5.47 8.03
CA GLU A 68 -6.37 6.60 7.16
C GLU A 68 -7.54 6.88 6.21
N ALA A 69 -8.11 5.86 5.58
CA ALA A 69 -9.28 5.99 4.71
C ALA A 69 -10.54 6.47 5.48
N ILE A 70 -10.76 5.99 6.70
CA ILE A 70 -11.86 6.51 7.54
C ILE A 70 -11.64 7.99 7.88
N ALA A 71 -10.40 8.37 8.21
CA ALA A 71 -10.08 9.74 8.53
C ALA A 71 -10.23 10.66 7.32
N PHE A 72 -9.90 10.18 6.11
CA PHE A 72 -10.13 10.89 4.86
C PHE A 72 -11.61 11.21 4.64
N ASP A 73 -12.50 10.22 4.78
CA ASP A 73 -13.94 10.45 4.58
C ASP A 73 -14.55 11.44 5.58
N ARG A 74 -14.04 11.44 6.81
CA ARG A 74 -14.50 12.36 7.86
C ARG A 74 -14.14 13.82 7.57
N GLU A 75 -13.10 14.06 6.77
CA GLU A 75 -12.66 15.41 6.41
C GLU A 75 -13.62 16.10 5.42
N GLN A 76 -14.49 15.34 4.74
CA GLN A 76 -15.49 15.82 3.77
C GLN A 76 -14.92 16.86 2.80
N ILE A 77 -13.84 16.49 2.08
CA ILE A 77 -13.13 17.39 1.17
C ILE A 77 -14.05 17.82 0.02
N GLY A 78 -14.27 19.12 -0.11
CA GLY A 78 -15.07 19.70 -1.18
C GLY A 78 -14.38 19.58 -2.56
N PRO A 79 -15.13 19.70 -3.66
CA PRO A 79 -14.60 19.49 -5.01
C PRO A 79 -13.53 20.52 -5.43
N GLU A 80 -13.48 21.68 -4.76
CA GLU A 80 -12.51 22.74 -5.03
C GLU A 80 -11.35 22.79 -4.01
N ASP A 81 -11.38 21.93 -2.98
CA ASP A 81 -10.45 21.93 -1.85
C ASP A 81 -9.10 21.24 -2.16
N ALA A 82 -8.47 21.64 -3.25
CA ALA A 82 -7.28 21.00 -3.77
C ALA A 82 -6.07 21.07 -2.81
N LYS A 83 -6.00 22.07 -1.91
CA LYS A 83 -4.97 22.13 -0.85
C LYS A 83 -5.13 21.02 0.18
N LYS A 84 -6.38 20.70 0.58
CA LYS A 84 -6.64 19.60 1.52
C LYS A 84 -6.38 18.26 0.84
N ALA A 85 -6.79 18.11 -0.42
CA ALA A 85 -6.50 16.91 -1.20
C ALA A 85 -4.99 16.62 -1.31
N GLU A 86 -4.13 17.65 -1.43
CA GLU A 86 -2.67 17.48 -1.45
C GLU A 86 -2.10 16.90 -0.15
N HIS A 87 -2.64 17.30 0.99
CA HIS A 87 -2.21 16.72 2.26
C HIS A 87 -2.48 15.21 2.30
N TRP A 88 -3.63 14.78 1.79
CA TRP A 88 -4.00 13.37 1.73
C TRP A 88 -3.25 12.61 0.64
N GLU A 89 -2.96 13.23 -0.51
CA GLU A 89 -2.04 12.68 -1.51
C GLU A 89 -0.69 12.33 -0.88
N PHE A 90 -0.10 13.26 -0.13
CA PHE A 90 1.19 13.05 0.51
C PHE A 90 1.14 11.91 1.54
N ARG A 91 0.09 11.87 2.37
CA ARG A 91 -0.08 10.81 3.36
C ARG A 91 -0.26 9.43 2.70
N ALA A 92 -1.05 9.35 1.64
CA ALA A 92 -1.24 8.11 0.90
C ALA A 92 0.03 7.65 0.18
N THR A 93 0.81 8.60 -0.33
CA THR A 93 2.13 8.36 -0.93
C THR A 93 3.05 7.74 0.11
N LEU A 94 3.16 8.37 1.29
CA LEU A 94 4.01 7.89 2.37
C LEU A 94 3.58 6.49 2.84
N SER A 95 2.28 6.29 3.11
CA SER A 95 1.78 4.98 3.54
C SER A 95 1.88 3.93 2.44
N GLY A 96 1.82 4.32 1.16
CA GLY A 96 2.03 3.45 0.00
C GLY A 96 3.47 2.99 -0.11
N SER A 97 4.43 3.92 -0.02
CA SER A 97 5.85 3.63 -0.05
C SER A 97 6.30 2.75 1.11
N LEU A 98 5.79 2.99 2.34
CA LEU A 98 6.09 2.15 3.50
C LEU A 98 5.60 0.71 3.33
N VAL A 99 4.41 0.53 2.76
CA VAL A 99 3.90 -0.81 2.43
C VAL A 99 4.76 -1.47 1.36
N ALA A 100 5.15 -0.76 0.31
CA ALA A 100 6.04 -1.30 -0.72
C ALA A 100 7.39 -1.76 -0.15
N ILE A 101 7.99 -0.97 0.75
CA ILE A 101 9.21 -1.36 1.49
C ILE A 101 8.96 -2.61 2.33
N LEU A 102 7.81 -2.71 3.01
CA LEU A 102 7.47 -3.89 3.81
C LEU A 102 7.40 -5.16 2.94
N TYR A 103 6.70 -5.10 1.81
CA TYR A 103 6.68 -6.22 0.84
C TYR A 103 8.08 -6.57 0.34
N GLY A 104 8.86 -5.57 -0.09
CA GLY A 104 10.22 -5.77 -0.57
C GLY A 104 11.13 -6.41 0.48
N SER A 105 11.04 -5.95 1.73
CA SER A 105 11.83 -6.50 2.84
C SER A 105 11.42 -7.93 3.20
N TRP A 106 10.12 -8.26 3.18
CA TRP A 106 9.64 -9.63 3.39
C TRP A 106 10.12 -10.58 2.29
N THR A 107 10.02 -10.17 1.03
CA THR A 107 10.52 -10.95 -0.12
C THR A 107 12.03 -11.12 -0.04
N PHE A 108 12.78 -10.05 0.22
CA PHE A 108 14.24 -10.11 0.41
C PHE A 108 14.63 -11.06 1.54
N TYR A 109 13.96 -10.96 2.69
CA TYR A 109 14.25 -11.81 3.84
C TYR A 109 13.99 -13.29 3.54
N SER A 110 12.86 -13.58 2.88
CA SER A 110 12.48 -14.94 2.48
C SER A 110 13.49 -15.55 1.51
N LEU A 111 13.97 -14.77 0.54
CA LEU A 111 14.97 -15.20 -0.43
C LEU A 111 16.35 -15.45 0.20
N VAL A 112 16.82 -14.51 1.03
CA VAL A 112 18.22 -14.49 1.48
C VAL A 112 18.46 -15.30 2.74
N PHE A 113 17.53 -15.29 3.70
CA PHE A 113 17.76 -15.87 5.02
C PHE A 113 16.95 -17.13 5.31
N ILE A 114 15.77 -17.29 4.68
CA ILE A 114 14.97 -18.50 4.87
C ILE A 114 15.40 -19.59 3.88
N GLY A 115 15.50 -19.26 2.59
CA GLY A 115 15.96 -20.18 1.54
C GLY A 115 15.01 -21.37 1.27
N ASP A 116 13.86 -21.44 1.96
CA ASP A 116 12.81 -22.43 1.72
C ASP A 116 12.02 -22.10 0.43
N GLY A 117 11.68 -23.14 -0.33
CA GLY A 117 10.99 -23.00 -1.60
C GLY A 117 9.59 -22.41 -1.45
N PHE A 118 8.86 -22.79 -0.41
CA PHE A 118 7.51 -22.26 -0.19
C PHE A 118 7.54 -20.80 0.25
N ALA A 119 8.37 -20.44 1.23
CA ALA A 119 8.50 -19.04 1.68
C ALA A 119 8.93 -18.11 0.54
N THR A 120 9.86 -18.56 -0.30
CA THR A 120 10.31 -17.83 -1.49
C THR A 120 9.18 -17.63 -2.49
N LEU A 121 8.51 -18.70 -2.91
CA LEU A 121 7.42 -18.63 -3.88
C LEU A 121 6.25 -17.78 -3.36
N ALA A 122 5.83 -18.01 -2.11
CA ALA A 122 4.74 -17.26 -1.49
C ALA A 122 5.06 -15.76 -1.44
N SER A 123 6.24 -15.39 -0.95
CA SER A 123 6.63 -13.98 -0.83
C SER A 123 6.74 -13.28 -2.18
N VAL A 124 7.30 -13.92 -3.20
CA VAL A 124 7.41 -13.34 -4.55
C VAL A 124 6.04 -13.20 -5.21
N SER A 125 5.25 -14.28 -5.23
CA SER A 125 3.92 -14.29 -5.88
C SER A 125 2.98 -13.28 -5.24
N VAL A 126 2.93 -13.22 -3.90
CA VAL A 126 2.06 -12.29 -3.17
C VAL A 126 2.54 -10.85 -3.34
N SER A 127 3.85 -10.59 -3.33
CA SER A 127 4.37 -9.24 -3.61
C SER A 127 4.02 -8.78 -5.03
N ILE A 128 4.10 -9.65 -6.04
CA ILE A 128 3.68 -9.31 -7.41
C ILE A 128 2.17 -9.04 -7.48
N ALA A 129 1.34 -9.87 -6.84
CA ALA A 129 -0.11 -9.64 -6.79
C ALA A 129 -0.46 -8.32 -6.09
N ALA A 130 0.20 -8.02 -4.97
CA ALA A 130 0.03 -6.77 -4.24
C ALA A 130 0.46 -5.56 -5.08
N LEU A 131 1.56 -5.69 -5.82
CA LEU A 131 2.08 -4.65 -6.71
C LEU A 131 1.02 -4.23 -7.75
N VAL A 132 0.34 -5.18 -8.39
CA VAL A 132 -0.75 -4.88 -9.34
C VAL A 132 -1.87 -4.06 -8.67
N GLY A 133 -2.29 -4.46 -7.46
CA GLY A 133 -3.32 -3.74 -6.72
C GLY A 133 -2.89 -2.34 -6.25
N ILE A 134 -1.61 -2.16 -5.92
CA ILE A 134 -1.03 -0.87 -5.52
C ILE A 134 -0.95 0.06 -6.75
N TYR A 135 -0.41 -0.40 -7.87
CA TYR A 135 -0.33 0.40 -9.10
C TYR A 135 -1.71 0.79 -9.63
N ALA A 136 -2.66 -0.14 -9.67
CA ALA A 136 -4.00 0.14 -10.19
C ALA A 136 -4.71 1.27 -9.42
N ARG A 137 -4.47 1.38 -8.10
CA ARG A 137 -5.04 2.43 -7.25
C ARG A 137 -4.23 3.72 -7.25
N ASN A 138 -2.92 3.62 -7.47
CA ASN A 138 -2.00 4.75 -7.42
C ASN A 138 -1.72 5.38 -8.79
N PHE A 139 -2.24 4.81 -9.88
CA PHE A 139 -1.99 5.30 -11.25
C PHE A 139 -2.34 6.78 -11.45
N GLY A 140 -3.34 7.29 -10.72
CA GLY A 140 -3.70 8.71 -10.75
C GLY A 140 -2.73 9.64 -10.01
N LEU A 141 -1.76 9.12 -9.25
CA LEU A 141 -0.87 9.89 -8.39
C LEU A 141 0.46 10.18 -9.10
N ASP A 142 0.60 11.37 -9.69
CA ASP A 142 1.82 11.82 -10.39
C ASP A 142 3.10 11.64 -9.53
N ARG A 143 3.01 11.89 -8.21
CA ARG A 143 4.13 11.72 -7.26
C ARG A 143 4.56 10.27 -7.07
N LEU A 144 3.60 9.35 -6.92
CA LEU A 144 3.92 7.92 -6.74
C LEU A 144 4.40 7.30 -8.04
N VAL A 145 3.79 7.65 -9.17
CA VAL A 145 4.25 7.20 -10.48
C VAL A 145 5.69 7.63 -10.72
N THR A 146 6.03 8.89 -10.41
CA THR A 146 7.42 9.39 -10.53
C THR A 146 8.41 8.67 -9.60
N LEU A 147 7.97 8.22 -8.41
CA LEU A 147 8.81 7.42 -7.50
C LEU A 147 8.96 5.96 -7.95
N GLN A 148 8.03 5.47 -8.77
CA GLN A 148 7.93 4.08 -9.20
C GLN A 148 8.45 3.83 -10.64
N SER A 149 8.69 4.91 -11.41
CA SER A 149 9.24 4.90 -12.77
C SER A 149 10.76 5.07 -12.75
#